data_AF-A0A401TES3-F1
#
_entry.id   AF-A0A401TES3-F1
#
_cell.length_a   1.000
_cell.length_b   1.000
_cell.length_c   1.000
_cell.angle_alpha   90.00
_cell.angle_beta   90.00
_cell.angle_gamma   90.00
#
_symmetry.space_group_name_H-M   'P 1'
#
loop_
_entity.id
_entity.type
_entity.pdbx_description
1 polymer ?
#
loop_
_entity_poly.entity_id
_entity_poly.type
_entity_poly.pdbx_seq_one_letter_code
_entity_poly.pdbx_strand_id
1 'polypeptide(L)'
;MQGHCYGDIDRKELFYADVYRQQLYYGDVYRPEHCYVDVYRQGHCYGDDFMQRHCYGDVYRKELLYGDVYRQQLYYGDVYRLKHCYVDVYRQELYYGDLYRQELYYGDVYRQEHCYGDDFMQGHCYGDVYRKELLYGDVYRQQLYYGDVYRLKHCYVDVYR
;
A
#
# COMPACT_ATOMS: atom_id res chain seq x y z
N MET A 1 10.26 14.13 -10.87
CA MET A 1 10.69 15.22 -9.96
C MET A 1 11.29 14.61 -8.69
N GLN A 2 12.43 15.12 -8.24
CA GLN A 2 13.07 14.76 -6.97
C GLN A 2 12.82 15.87 -5.95
N GLY A 3 12.41 15.54 -4.73
CA GLY A 3 12.11 16.53 -3.70
C GLY A 3 12.42 16.03 -2.29
N HIS A 4 13.04 16.90 -1.49
CA HIS A 4 13.25 16.73 -0.07
C HIS A 4 12.38 17.75 0.66
N CYS A 5 11.62 17.33 1.66
CA CYS A 5 10.79 18.22 2.45
C CYS A 5 11.03 17.97 3.94
N TYR A 6 11.08 19.07 4.70
CA TYR A 6 11.31 19.08 6.14
C TYR A 6 10.14 19.78 6.83
N GLY A 7 9.68 19.21 7.94
CA GLY A 7 8.48 19.65 8.65
C GLY A 7 7.21 18.99 8.11
N ASP A 8 6.09 19.29 8.75
CA ASP A 8 4.80 18.70 8.42
C ASP A 8 4.30 19.20 7.06
N ILE A 9 3.71 18.28 6.29
CA ILE A 9 3.31 18.52 4.91
C ILE A 9 1.86 18.14 4.74
N ASP A 10 1.05 19.11 4.31
CA ASP A 10 -0.30 18.89 3.82
C ASP A 10 -0.36 19.31 2.35
N ARG A 11 -0.67 18.35 1.46
CA ARG A 11 -0.78 18.60 0.02
C ARG A 11 -1.89 17.79 -0.62
N LYS A 12 -2.70 18.49 -1.42
CA LYS A 12 -3.72 17.88 -2.28
C LYS A 12 -3.33 18.04 -3.74
N GLU A 13 -3.35 16.94 -4.50
CA GLU A 13 -2.88 16.94 -5.89
C GLU A 13 -3.83 16.18 -6.84
N LEU A 14 -3.88 16.63 -8.09
CA LEU A 14 -4.63 16.04 -9.20
C LEU A 14 -3.70 15.89 -10.41
N PHE A 15 -3.67 14.71 -11.03
CA PHE A 15 -2.80 14.42 -12.19
C PHE A 15 -3.58 13.86 -13.38
N TYR A 16 -3.28 14.41 -14.56
CA TYR A 16 -3.81 14.00 -15.87
C TYR A 16 -2.71 13.63 -16.87
N ALA A 17 -1.47 13.51 -16.40
CA ALA A 17 -0.32 13.04 -17.18
C ALA A 17 0.56 12.17 -16.28
N ASP A 18 1.25 11.18 -16.89
CA ASP A 18 2.04 10.18 -16.17
C ASP A 18 2.96 10.80 -15.12
N VAL A 19 2.94 10.20 -13.93
CA VAL A 19 3.60 10.76 -12.74
C VAL A 19 4.85 9.97 -12.42
N TYR A 20 6.01 10.63 -12.49
CA TYR A 20 7.30 10.07 -12.05
C TYR A 20 7.89 10.86 -10.90
N ARG A 21 7.99 10.25 -9.70
CA ARG A 21 8.44 10.94 -8.48
C ARG A 21 9.39 10.13 -7.62
N GLN A 22 10.38 10.85 -7.08
CA GLN A 22 11.26 10.39 -6.02
C GLN A 22 11.21 11.40 -4.86
N GLN A 23 10.83 10.95 -3.66
CA GLN A 23 10.54 11.88 -2.55
C GLN A 23 11.12 11.40 -1.22
N LEU A 24 11.63 12.33 -0.43
CA LEU A 24 12.09 12.09 0.94
C LEU A 24 11.44 13.12 1.88
N TYR A 25 10.81 12.61 2.93
CA TYR A 25 10.06 13.39 3.90
C TYR A 25 10.60 13.20 5.32
N TYR A 26 10.77 14.30 6.04
CA TYR A 26 11.06 14.35 7.47
C TYR A 26 9.98 15.18 8.16
N GLY A 27 9.11 14.52 8.93
CA GLY A 27 7.88 15.11 9.49
C GLY A 27 6.62 14.41 9.00
N ASP A 28 5.47 14.78 9.56
CA ASP A 28 4.20 14.13 9.27
C ASP A 28 3.67 14.56 7.90
N VAL A 29 3.07 13.61 7.17
CA VAL A 29 2.64 13.83 5.79
C VAL A 29 1.19 13.46 5.59
N TYR A 30 0.40 14.42 5.13
CA TYR A 30 -1.02 14.32 4.82
C TYR A 30 -1.23 14.53 3.32
N ARG A 31 -1.67 13.50 2.61
CA ARG A 31 -1.76 13.50 1.13
C ARG A 31 -3.04 12.90 0.57
N PRO A 32 -4.05 13.75 0.29
CA PRO A 32 -5.15 13.41 -0.61
C PRO A 32 -4.74 13.57 -2.08
N GLU A 33 -4.86 12.52 -2.89
CA GLU A 33 -4.41 12.53 -4.28
C GLU A 33 -5.40 11.84 -5.23
N HIS A 34 -5.59 12.41 -6.42
CA HIS A 34 -6.23 11.69 -7.54
C HIS A 34 -5.33 11.67 -8.77
N CYS A 35 -5.16 10.50 -9.37
CA CYS A 35 -4.44 10.31 -10.63
C CYS A 35 -5.34 9.62 -11.65
N TYR A 36 -5.34 10.09 -12.89
CA TYR A 36 -6.09 9.48 -14.00
C TYR A 36 -5.17 8.88 -15.08
N VAL A 37 -3.97 8.49 -14.64
CA VAL A 37 -2.81 8.14 -15.45
C VAL A 37 -1.88 7.25 -14.63
N ASP A 38 -0.86 6.70 -15.28
CA ASP A 38 0.10 5.82 -14.66
C ASP A 38 0.98 6.56 -13.64
N VAL A 39 1.31 5.88 -12.56
CA VAL A 39 2.03 6.46 -11.42
C VAL A 39 3.23 5.61 -11.05
N TYR A 40 4.41 6.20 -11.15
CA TYR A 40 5.69 5.64 -10.74
C TYR A 40 6.26 6.45 -9.58
N ARG A 41 6.35 5.82 -8.41
CA ARG A 41 6.84 6.49 -7.20
C ARG A 41 7.84 5.67 -6.43
N GLN A 42 8.89 6.37 -6.00
CA GLN A 42 9.80 5.90 -4.97
C GLN A 42 9.85 6.92 -3.85
N GLY A 43 9.80 6.48 -2.60
CA GLY A 43 9.94 7.44 -1.52
C GLY A 43 10.24 6.87 -0.15
N HIS A 44 10.68 7.78 0.70
CA HIS A 44 11.04 7.53 2.08
C HIS A 44 10.31 8.54 2.98
N CYS A 45 9.71 8.07 4.07
CA CYS A 45 9.03 8.92 5.05
C CYS A 45 9.59 8.61 6.43
N TYR A 46 10.03 9.66 7.12
CA TYR A 46 10.48 9.64 8.50
C TYR A 46 9.54 10.55 9.31
N GLY A 47 8.41 10.00 9.73
CA GLY A 47 7.23 10.68 10.26
C GLY A 47 5.95 9.94 9.84
N ASP A 48 4.82 10.31 10.42
CA ASP A 48 3.55 9.64 10.17
C ASP A 48 3.05 9.91 8.74
N ASP A 49 2.50 8.90 8.06
CA ASP A 49 2.02 8.99 6.67
C ASP A 49 0.52 8.72 6.59
N PHE A 50 -0.24 9.79 6.39
CA PHE A 50 -1.68 9.79 6.16
C PHE A 50 -1.97 9.99 4.67
N MET A 51 -2.50 8.96 4.00
CA MET A 51 -2.75 9.02 2.56
C MET A 51 -4.16 8.57 2.18
N GLN A 52 -4.84 9.42 1.42
CA GLN A 52 -6.07 9.11 0.72
C GLN A 52 -5.83 9.18 -0.79
N ARG A 53 -6.04 8.10 -1.53
CA ARG A 53 -5.69 8.09 -2.96
C ARG A 53 -6.74 7.39 -3.82
N HIS A 54 -7.02 8.00 -4.98
CA HIS A 54 -7.75 7.36 -6.07
C HIS A 54 -6.89 7.38 -7.33
N CYS A 55 -6.62 6.22 -7.92
CA CYS A 55 -5.85 6.08 -9.14
C CYS A 55 -6.65 5.33 -10.21
N TYR A 56 -6.68 5.89 -11.41
CA TYR A 56 -7.17 5.26 -12.63
C TYR A 56 -6.00 5.18 -13.61
N GLY A 57 -5.29 4.06 -13.58
CA GLY A 57 -4.01 3.84 -14.26
C GLY A 57 -3.11 2.92 -13.41
N ASP A 58 -2.06 2.41 -14.03
CA ASP A 58 -1.16 1.45 -13.39
C ASP A 58 -0.27 2.13 -12.36
N VAL A 59 0.01 1.45 -11.25
CA VAL A 59 0.75 2.03 -10.12
C VAL A 59 1.94 1.18 -9.74
N TYR A 60 3.12 1.77 -9.85
CA TYR A 60 4.39 1.20 -9.43
C TYR A 60 4.95 1.99 -8.25
N ARG A 61 5.07 1.35 -7.08
CA ARG A 61 5.47 2.02 -5.84
C ARG A 61 6.56 1.28 -5.09
N LYS A 62 7.60 2.01 -4.68
CA LYS A 62 8.64 1.52 -3.76
C LYS A 62 8.74 2.44 -2.55
N GLU A 63 8.62 1.89 -1.35
CA GLU A 63 8.57 2.71 -0.13
C GLU A 63 9.32 2.13 1.05
N LEU A 64 9.85 3.05 1.85
CA LEU A 64 10.40 2.80 3.18
C LEU A 64 9.81 3.83 4.15
N LEU A 65 9.15 3.36 5.20
CA LEU A 65 8.42 4.23 6.13
C LEU A 65 8.85 3.95 7.57
N TYR A 66 9.15 5.04 8.28
CA TYR A 66 9.48 5.11 9.69
C TYR A 66 8.54 6.13 10.36
N GLY A 67 7.33 5.68 10.67
CA GLY A 67 6.23 6.42 11.28
C GLY A 67 4.95 5.60 11.13
N ASP A 68 3.90 5.95 11.88
CA ASP A 68 2.61 5.27 11.75
C ASP A 68 2.03 5.53 10.37
N VAL A 69 1.38 4.52 9.79
CA VAL A 69 0.86 4.60 8.42
C VAL A 69 -0.64 4.40 8.39
N TYR A 70 -1.36 5.40 7.91
CA TYR A 70 -2.81 5.35 7.73
C TYR A 70 -3.17 5.56 6.27
N ARG A 71 -3.79 4.56 5.64
CA ARG A 71 -4.10 4.62 4.21
C ARG A 71 -5.52 4.20 3.86
N GLN A 72 -6.14 5.00 3.01
CA GLN A 72 -7.38 4.66 2.31
C GLN A 72 -7.15 4.83 0.82
N GLN A 73 -7.24 3.74 0.06
CA GLN A 73 -6.84 3.78 -1.35
C GLN A 73 -7.77 2.99 -2.27
N LEU A 74 -8.01 3.56 -3.44
CA LEU A 74 -8.74 2.95 -4.55
C LEU A 74 -7.87 2.94 -5.81
N TYR A 75 -7.77 1.78 -6.45
CA TYR A 75 -7.04 1.60 -7.70
C TYR A 75 -7.91 0.94 -8.75
N TYR A 76 -7.88 1.52 -9.94
CA TYR A 76 -8.34 0.92 -11.19
C TYR A 76 -7.13 0.82 -12.12
N GLY A 77 -6.65 -0.39 -12.37
CA GLY A 77 -5.37 -0.67 -13.02
C GLY A 77 -4.50 -1.57 -12.16
N ASP A 78 -3.39 -2.03 -12.74
CA ASP A 78 -2.49 -2.98 -12.10
C ASP A 78 -1.60 -2.28 -11.08
N VAL A 79 -1.31 -2.97 -9.97
CA VAL A 79 -0.58 -2.38 -8.86
C VAL A 79 0.61 -3.23 -8.47
N TYR A 80 1.80 -2.64 -8.57
CA TYR A 80 3.08 -3.24 -8.20
C TYR A 80 3.68 -2.49 -7.02
N ARG A 81 3.89 -3.19 -5.90
CA ARG A 81 4.37 -2.58 -4.66
C ARG A 81 5.51 -3.35 -4.03
N LEU A 82 6.55 -2.60 -3.69
CA LEU A 82 7.58 -3.00 -2.73
C LEU A 82 7.51 -2.08 -1.53
N LYS A 83 7.36 -2.65 -0.33
CA LYS A 83 7.19 -1.84 0.88
C LYS A 83 7.91 -2.40 2.10
N HIS A 84 8.64 -1.52 2.77
CA HIS A 84 9.23 -1.75 4.08
C HIS A 84 8.65 -0.75 5.10
N CYS A 85 8.13 -1.27 6.19
CA CYS A 85 7.56 -0.48 7.30
C CYS A 85 8.14 -0.95 8.62
N TYR A 86 8.50 0.00 9.47
CA TYR A 86 9.09 -0.27 10.79
C TYR A 86 8.24 0.21 11.95
N VAL A 87 6.95 0.44 11.70
CA VAL A 87 5.93 0.88 12.67
C VAL A 87 4.56 0.32 12.26
N ASP A 88 3.53 0.64 13.02
CA ASP A 88 2.16 0.16 12.85
C ASP A 88 1.51 0.68 11.57
N VAL A 89 0.68 -0.16 10.99
CA VAL A 89 0.09 0.08 9.68
C VAL A 89 -1.41 -0.21 9.69
N TYR A 90 -2.19 0.80 9.34
CA TYR A 90 -3.63 0.74 9.18
C TYR A 90 -4.01 1.01 7.73
N ARG A 91 -4.69 0.06 7.09
CA ARG A 91 -5.09 0.19 5.68
C ARG A 91 -6.50 -0.27 5.37
N GLN A 92 -7.11 0.48 4.48
CA GLN A 92 -8.30 0.11 3.73
C GLN A 92 -8.00 0.29 2.24
N GLU A 93 -8.03 -0.80 1.48
CA GLU A 93 -7.65 -0.80 0.07
C GLU A 93 -8.69 -1.53 -0.79
N LEU A 94 -9.01 -0.95 -1.94
CA LEU A 94 -9.85 -1.54 -2.98
C LEU A 94 -9.10 -1.50 -4.31
N TYR A 95 -9.00 -2.66 -4.96
CA TYR A 95 -8.28 -2.87 -6.22
C TYR A 95 -9.20 -3.47 -7.28
N TYR A 96 -9.16 -2.88 -8.47
CA TYR A 96 -9.70 -3.43 -9.70
C TYR A 96 -8.54 -3.56 -10.70
N GLY A 97 -8.04 -4.77 -10.89
CA GLY A 97 -6.78 -5.05 -11.59
C GLY A 97 -5.88 -5.98 -10.78
N ASP A 98 -4.78 -6.40 -11.38
CA ASP A 98 -3.87 -7.36 -10.77
C ASP A 98 -2.97 -6.68 -9.74
N LEU A 99 -2.71 -7.40 -8.65
CA LEU A 99 -1.98 -6.89 -7.50
C LEU A 99 -0.73 -7.72 -7.23
N TYR A 100 0.42 -7.07 -7.30
CA TYR A 100 1.73 -7.67 -7.03
C TYR A 100 2.39 -6.97 -5.85
N ARG A 101 2.64 -7.71 -4.77
CA ARG A 101 3.15 -7.14 -3.52
C ARG A 101 4.31 -7.93 -2.96
N GLN A 102 5.37 -7.20 -2.63
CA GLN A 102 6.44 -7.65 -1.76
C GLN A 102 6.52 -6.72 -0.55
N GLU A 103 6.29 -7.26 0.66
CA GLU A 103 6.16 -6.42 1.84
C GLU A 103 6.89 -6.97 3.08
N LEU A 104 7.46 -6.06 3.86
CA LEU A 104 8.10 -6.34 5.15
C LEU A 104 7.57 -5.35 6.20
N TYR A 105 7.04 -5.88 7.31
CA TYR A 105 6.54 -5.09 8.44
C TYR A 105 7.26 -5.47 9.73
N TYR A 106 7.70 -4.46 10.47
CA TYR A 106 8.05 -4.56 11.89
C TYR A 106 7.09 -3.63 12.64
N GLY A 107 6.10 -4.20 13.32
CA GLY A 107 4.95 -3.48 13.87
C GLY A 107 3.63 -4.16 13.50
N ASP A 108 2.55 -3.71 14.12
CA ASP A 108 1.24 -4.31 13.96
C ASP A 108 0.60 -3.89 12.64
N VAL A 109 -0.14 -4.81 12.02
CA VAL A 109 -0.73 -4.60 10.70
C VAL A 109 -2.23 -4.87 10.73
N TYR A 110 -3.01 -3.81 10.54
CA TYR A 110 -4.45 -3.83 10.41
C TYR A 110 -4.86 -3.55 8.96
N ARG A 111 -5.51 -4.52 8.31
CA ARG A 111 -5.94 -4.38 6.93
C ARG A 111 -7.36 -4.83 6.66
N GLN A 112 -8.02 -4.03 5.85
CA GLN A 112 -9.19 -4.42 5.11
C GLN A 112 -8.92 -4.28 3.62
N GLU A 113 -9.14 -5.34 2.87
CA GLU A 113 -8.78 -5.40 1.47
C GLU A 113 -9.88 -6.06 0.63
N HIS A 114 -10.17 -5.41 -0.51
CA HIS A 114 -11.03 -5.94 -1.55
C HIS A 114 -10.24 -5.94 -2.86
N CYS A 115 -10.11 -7.10 -3.50
CA CYS A 115 -9.37 -7.24 -4.75
C CYS A 115 -10.24 -7.94 -5.80
N TYR A 116 -10.35 -7.30 -6.95
CA TYR A 116 -11.00 -7.81 -8.16
C TYR A 116 -9.92 -7.90 -9.25
N GLY A 117 -9.24 -9.04 -9.29
CA GLY A 117 -8.04 -9.32 -10.08
C GLY A 117 -7.18 -10.37 -9.36
N ASP A 118 -6.07 -10.76 -9.99
CA ASP A 118 -5.16 -11.73 -9.38
C ASP A 118 -4.30 -11.08 -8.29
N ASP A 119 -4.14 -11.74 -7.14
CA ASP A 119 -3.36 -11.24 -5.99
C ASP A 119 -2.13 -12.11 -5.72
N PHE A 120 -0.96 -11.55 -6.02
CA PHE A 120 0.35 -12.13 -5.78
C PHE A 120 1.03 -11.43 -4.60
N MET A 121 1.29 -12.17 -3.53
CA MET A 121 1.80 -11.61 -2.30
C MET A 121 2.96 -12.41 -1.71
N GLN A 122 4.08 -11.75 -1.54
CA GLN A 122 5.19 -12.23 -0.72
C GLN A 122 5.42 -11.27 0.45
N GLY A 123 5.58 -11.79 1.66
CA GLY A 123 5.97 -10.90 2.74
C GLY A 123 6.22 -11.51 4.10
N HIS A 124 6.80 -10.69 4.96
CA HIS A 124 7.08 -11.02 6.36
C HIS A 124 6.49 -9.96 7.27
N CYS A 125 5.98 -10.38 8.42
CA CYS A 125 5.48 -9.50 9.45
C CYS A 125 6.04 -9.90 10.81
N TYR A 126 6.62 -8.94 11.52
CA TYR A 126 7.10 -9.06 12.89
C TYR A 126 6.24 -8.15 13.77
N GLY A 127 5.17 -8.69 14.31
CA GLY A 127 4.05 -7.97 14.93
C GLY A 127 2.72 -8.67 14.67
N ASP A 128 1.67 -8.20 15.33
CA ASP A 128 0.34 -8.78 15.22
C ASP A 128 -0.34 -8.37 13.92
N VAL A 129 -1.16 -9.27 13.37
CA VAL A 129 -1.80 -9.08 12.07
C VAL A 129 -3.30 -9.32 12.15
N TYR A 130 -4.06 -8.29 11.79
CA TYR A 130 -5.50 -8.31 11.69
C TYR A 130 -5.92 -8.06 10.25
N ARG A 131 -6.53 -9.05 9.59
CA ARG A 131 -6.90 -8.95 8.17
C ARG A 131 -8.35 -9.35 7.91
N LYS A 132 -9.02 -8.51 7.12
CA LYS A 132 -10.31 -8.81 6.47
C LYS A 132 -10.14 -8.70 4.96
N GLU A 133 -10.46 -9.77 4.25
CA GLU A 133 -10.19 -9.87 2.81
C GLU A 133 -11.41 -10.40 2.04
N LEU A 134 -11.70 -9.77 0.90
CA LEU A 134 -12.63 -10.25 -0.12
C LEU A 134 -11.90 -10.29 -1.46
N LEU A 135 -11.75 -11.47 -2.03
CA LEU A 135 -10.92 -11.66 -3.23
C LEU A 135 -11.71 -12.35 -4.35
N TYR A 136 -11.59 -11.81 -5.56
CA TYR A 136 -12.09 -12.34 -6.82
C TYR A 136 -10.92 -12.35 -7.82
N GLY A 137 -10.49 -13.52 -8.29
CA GLY A 137 -9.25 -13.73 -9.04
C GLY A 137 -8.27 -14.67 -8.32
N ASP A 138 -7.27 -15.18 -9.03
CA ASP A 138 -6.36 -16.17 -8.47
C ASP A 138 -5.47 -15.56 -7.37
N VAL A 139 -5.20 -16.34 -6.33
CA VAL A 139 -4.43 -15.85 -5.17
C VAL A 139 -3.20 -16.70 -4.94
N TYR A 140 -2.02 -16.08 -4.99
CA TYR A 140 -0.72 -16.70 -4.77
C TYR A 140 0.00 -16.05 -3.59
N ARG A 141 0.23 -16.79 -2.49
CA ARG A 141 0.77 -16.19 -1.26
C ARG A 141 1.88 -16.96 -0.59
N GLN A 142 2.98 -16.27 -0.29
CA GLN A 142 4.05 -16.74 0.59
C GLN A 142 4.23 -15.74 1.74
N GLN A 143 3.79 -16.11 2.94
CA GLN A 143 3.76 -15.20 4.10
C GLN A 143 4.35 -15.84 5.34
N LEU A 144 5.15 -15.09 6.08
CA LEU A 144 5.68 -15.47 7.39
C LEU A 144 5.29 -14.43 8.43
N TYR A 145 4.83 -14.91 9.58
CA TYR A 145 4.35 -14.09 10.69
C TYR A 145 5.08 -14.45 11.98
N TYR A 146 5.52 -13.42 12.70
CA TYR A 146 6.11 -13.50 14.02
C TYR A 146 5.29 -12.63 14.97
N GLY A 147 4.11 -13.13 15.34
CA GLY A 147 3.08 -12.44 16.12
C GLY A 147 1.73 -13.18 15.98
N ASP A 148 0.68 -12.65 16.60
CA ASP A 148 -0.66 -13.22 16.48
C ASP A 148 -1.29 -12.87 15.13
N VAL A 149 -2.09 -13.79 14.57
CA VAL A 149 -2.75 -13.59 13.28
C VAL A 149 -4.24 -13.85 13.38
N TYR A 150 -5.02 -12.80 13.14
CA TYR A 150 -6.47 -12.81 13.07
C TYR A 150 -6.92 -12.54 11.63
N ARG A 151 -7.58 -13.51 11.00
CA ARG A 151 -7.98 -13.40 9.57
C ARG A 151 -9.44 -13.78 9.34
N LEU A 152 -10.15 -12.91 8.64
CA LEU A 152 -11.43 -13.20 8.00
C LEU A 152 -11.22 -13.11 6.48
N LYS A 153 -11.56 -14.19 5.76
CA LYS A 153 -11.32 -14.28 4.31
C LYS A 153 -12.56 -14.82 3.60
N HIS A 154 -12.98 -14.13 2.55
CA HIS A 154 -13.93 -14.62 1.56
C HIS A 154 -13.28 -14.68 0.19
N CYS A 155 -13.29 -15.85 -0.43
CA CYS A 155 -12.74 -16.09 -1.77
C CYS A 155 -13.75 -16.85 -2.61
N TYR A 156 -13.85 -16.49 -3.88
CA TYR A 156 -14.76 -17.10 -4.84
C TYR A 156 -14.00 -17.91 -5.92
N VAL A 157 -12.77 -18.32 -5.61
CA VAL A 157 -11.69 -18.68 -6.56
C VAL A 157 -10.56 -19.44 -5.85
N ASP A 158 -9.63 -19.99 -6.62
CA ASP A 158 -8.54 -20.85 -6.15
C ASP A 158 -7.44 -20.07 -5.40
N VAL A 159 -6.83 -20.76 -4.42
CA VAL A 159 -5.81 -20.19 -3.55
C VAL A 159 -4.60 -21.11 -3.50
N TYR A 160 -3.46 -20.59 -3.94
CA TYR A 160 -2.17 -21.25 -3.93
C TYR A 160 -1.30 -20.68 -2.80
N ARG A 161 -0.67 -21.57 -2.03
CA ARG A 161 0.21 -21.24 -0.91
C ARG A 161 1.52 -21.98 -1.03
#